data_AF-A0A496TS36-F1
#
_entry.id   AF-A0A496TS36-F1
#
_cell.length_a   1.000
_cell.length_b   1.000
_cell.length_c   1.000
_cell.angle_alpha   90.00
_cell.angle_beta   90.00
_cell.angle_gamma   90.00
#
_symmetry.space_group_name_H-M   'P 1'
#
loop_
_entity.id
_entity.type
_entity.pdbx_description
1 polymer ?
#
loop_
_entity_poly.entity_id
_entity_poly.type
_entity_poly.pdbx_seq_one_letter_code
_entity_poly.pdbx_strand_id
1 'polypeptide(L)'
;QNKVHLGGVGLFGNQLMILPGLWESLGIVAAIQENATGYTAELKIPKGVFVSTPLQFGVTVGFNVMINDDDNGRNRDSKISWSPDLYDQSWFRTEMFGKLIIQPQHEETASRDFKPELKK
;
A
#
# COMPACT_ATOMS: atom_id res chain seq x y z
N GLN A 1 -1.30 -3.56 -19.10
CA GLN A 1 -1.06 -2.73 -17.90
C GLN A 1 -0.43 -1.42 -18.33
N ASN A 2 -1.12 -0.30 -18.12
CA ASN A 2 -0.57 1.02 -18.39
C ASN A 2 0.28 1.44 -17.18
N LYS A 3 1.55 1.75 -17.40
CA LYS A 3 2.39 2.38 -16.37
C LYS A 3 1.87 3.80 -16.15
N VAL A 4 1.72 4.19 -14.88
CA VAL A 4 1.30 5.53 -14.50
C VAL A 4 2.50 6.35 -14.03
N HIS A 5 2.45 7.67 -14.21
CA HIS A 5 3.45 8.56 -13.64
C HIS A 5 3.14 8.77 -12.15
N LEU A 6 4.15 8.61 -11.30
CA LEU A 6 4.01 8.76 -9.87
C LEU A 6 4.35 10.20 -9.48
N GLY A 7 3.32 10.98 -9.17
CA GLY A 7 3.51 12.17 -8.36
C GLY A 7 3.76 11.75 -6.93
N GLY A 8 4.79 12.27 -6.28
CA GLY A 8 4.78 12.13 -4.84
C GLY A 8 5.74 13.03 -4.08
N VAL A 9 5.64 12.85 -2.78
CA VAL A 9 6.02 13.88 -1.82
C VAL A 9 6.84 13.23 -0.72
N GLY A 10 8.08 13.71 -0.54
CA GLY A 10 8.95 13.26 0.55
C GLY A 10 8.90 14.24 1.71
N LEU A 11 8.85 13.74 2.94
CA LEU A 11 9.08 14.53 4.14
C LEU A 11 10.59 14.51 4.46
N PHE A 12 11.25 15.67 4.36
CA PHE A 12 12.66 15.83 4.68
C PHE A 12 12.79 16.75 5.89
N GLY A 13 13.06 16.17 7.06
CA GLY A 13 12.95 16.88 8.33
C GLY A 13 11.50 17.32 8.57
N ASN A 14 11.26 18.63 8.71
CA ASN A 14 9.91 19.19 8.90
C ASN A 14 9.29 19.74 7.60
N GLN A 15 9.97 19.58 6.45
CA GLN A 15 9.53 20.16 5.19
C GLN A 15 8.98 19.08 4.25
N LEU A 16 7.78 19.33 3.76
CA LEU A 16 7.15 18.54 2.71
C LEU A 16 7.66 19.04 1.35
N MET A 17 8.27 18.16 0.54
CA MET A 17 8.76 18.48 -0.80
C MET A 17 8.14 17.58 -1.86
N ILE A 18 7.55 18.19 -2.89
CA ILE A 18 7.04 17.50 -4.08
C ILE A 18 8.17 17.44 -5.10
N LEU A 19 8.59 16.23 -5.47
CA LEU A 19 9.64 16.02 -6.45
C LEU A 19 9.09 15.10 -7.54
N PRO A 20 8.72 15.63 -8.73
CA PRO A 20 8.29 14.80 -9.86
C PRO A 20 9.37 13.78 -10.19
N GLY A 21 9.00 12.50 -10.34
CA GLY A 21 9.96 11.44 -10.68
C GLY A 21 10.78 10.88 -9.51
N LEU A 22 10.68 11.45 -8.30
CA LEU A 22 11.45 10.98 -7.14
C LEU A 22 11.18 9.51 -6.86
N TRP A 23 9.91 9.12 -6.83
CA TRP A 23 9.52 7.77 -6.47
C TRP A 23 9.97 6.75 -7.52
N GLU A 24 9.90 7.11 -8.80
CA GLU A 24 10.43 6.29 -9.89
C GLU A 24 11.95 6.13 -9.79
N SER A 25 12.68 7.19 -9.43
CA SER A 25 14.14 7.12 -9.21
C SER A 25 14.53 6.23 -8.02
N LEU A 26 13.67 6.14 -7.01
CA LEU A 26 13.81 5.19 -5.90
C LEU A 26 13.35 3.77 -6.26
N GLY A 27 12.92 3.55 -7.50
CA GLY A 27 12.50 2.25 -8.03
C GLY A 27 11.06 1.86 -7.64
N ILE A 28 10.26 2.79 -7.12
CA ILE A 28 8.83 2.57 -6.96
C ILE A 28 8.18 2.57 -8.34
N VAL A 29 7.36 1.56 -8.59
CA VAL A 29 6.59 1.46 -9.84
C VAL A 29 5.14 1.15 -9.52
N ALA A 30 4.24 1.71 -10.31
CA ALA A 30 2.83 1.37 -10.26
C ALA A 30 2.26 1.11 -11.65
N ALA A 31 1.20 0.33 -11.68
CA ALA A 31 0.39 0.08 -12.86
C ALA A 31 -1.08 0.20 -12.51
N ILE A 32 -1.86 0.73 -13.45
CA ILE A 32 -3.31 0.77 -13.34
C ILE A 32 -3.92 0.03 -14.53
N GLN A 33 -4.96 -0.74 -14.25
CA GLN A 33 -5.82 -1.36 -15.24
C GLN A 33 -7.27 -0.96 -14.96
N GLU A 34 -7.82 -0.13 -15.84
CA GLU A 34 -9.23 0.26 -15.79
C GLU A 34 -10.13 -0.91 -16.20
N ASN A 35 -11.36 -0.90 -15.68
CA ASN A 35 -12.46 -1.77 -16.05
C ASN A 35 -13.77 -0.95 -16.08
N ALA A 36 -14.88 -1.57 -16.46
CA ALA A 36 -16.15 -0.86 -16.69
C ALA A 36 -16.68 -0.07 -15.48
N THR A 37 -16.26 -0.41 -14.26
CA THR A 37 -16.79 0.16 -13.01
C THR A 37 -15.70 0.72 -12.09
N GLY A 38 -14.45 0.83 -12.55
CA GLY A 38 -13.34 1.27 -11.71
C GLY A 38 -11.99 0.84 -12.24
N TYR A 39 -11.06 0.53 -11.34
CA TYR A 39 -9.70 0.16 -11.70
C TYR A 39 -9.07 -0.82 -10.71
N THR A 40 -8.06 -1.54 -11.17
CA THR A 40 -7.11 -2.27 -10.32
C THR A 40 -5.79 -1.50 -10.35
N ALA A 41 -5.29 -1.14 -9.16
CA ALA A 41 -3.99 -0.53 -8.99
C ALA A 41 -3.00 -1.54 -8.37
N GLU A 42 -1.80 -1.60 -8.93
CA GLU A 42 -0.69 -2.39 -8.42
C GLU A 42 0.47 -1.45 -8.09
N LEU A 43 1.08 -1.64 -6.92
CA LEU A 43 2.21 -0.83 -6.44
C LEU A 43 3.33 -1.74 -5.96
N LYS A 44 4.54 -1.51 -6.46
CA LYS A 44 5.76 -2.17 -6.00
C LYS A 44 6.68 -1.13 -5.37
N ILE A 45 6.99 -1.33 -4.09
CA ILE A 45 7.91 -0.50 -3.32
C ILE A 45 9.16 -1.33 -2.99
N PRO A 46 10.36 -0.92 -3.44
CA PRO A 46 11.60 -1.59 -3.05
C PRO A 46 11.85 -1.49 -1.54
N LYS A 47 12.36 -2.58 -0.92
CA LYS A 47 12.67 -2.61 0.51
C LYS A 47 13.61 -1.47 0.96
N GLY A 48 14.54 -1.07 0.08
CA GLY A 48 15.49 0.01 0.36
C GLY A 48 14.88 1.40 0.56
N VAL A 49 13.62 1.60 0.18
CA VAL A 49 12.87 2.84 0.45
C VAL A 49 12.63 3.02 1.96
N PHE A 50 12.54 1.93 2.72
CA PHE A 50 12.26 1.94 4.16
C PHE A 50 13.55 2.12 4.97
N VAL A 51 14.17 3.31 4.86
CA VAL A 51 15.49 3.59 5.45
C VAL A 51 15.51 3.61 6.99
N SER A 52 14.40 3.99 7.62
CA SER A 52 14.30 4.06 9.09
C SER A 52 13.94 2.72 9.74
N THR A 53 13.28 1.84 8.99
CA THR A 53 12.80 0.54 9.47
C THR A 53 13.06 -0.51 8.40
N PRO A 54 14.22 -1.21 8.46
CA PRO A 54 14.52 -2.26 7.50
C PRO A 54 13.40 -3.30 7.43
N LEU A 55 12.81 -3.48 6.25
CA LEU A 55 11.74 -4.47 6.05
C LEU A 55 12.31 -5.89 6.09
N GLN A 56 12.12 -6.55 7.23
CA GLN A 56 12.45 -7.96 7.46
C GLN A 56 11.27 -8.68 8.13
N PHE A 57 11.29 -10.01 8.12
CA PHE A 57 10.24 -10.80 8.75
C PHE A 57 10.12 -10.51 10.25
N GLY A 58 8.89 -10.50 10.75
CA GLY A 58 8.54 -10.16 12.14
C GLY A 58 8.46 -8.66 12.44
N VAL A 59 8.91 -7.78 11.53
CA VAL A 59 8.79 -6.34 11.72
C VAL A 59 7.33 -5.90 11.56
N THR A 60 6.89 -5.05 12.49
CA THR A 60 5.62 -4.32 12.38
C THR A 60 5.89 -2.94 11.81
N VAL A 61 5.16 -2.57 10.75
CA VAL A 61 5.17 -1.23 10.17
C VAL A 61 3.80 -0.58 10.30
N GLY A 62 3.77 0.73 10.49
CA GLY A 62 2.56 1.51 10.28
C GLY A 62 2.18 1.49 8.80
N PHE A 63 0.96 1.13 8.48
CA PHE A 63 0.47 1.04 7.10
C PHE A 63 -0.94 1.60 6.97
N ASN A 64 -1.22 2.24 5.85
CA ASN A 64 -2.57 2.60 5.44
C ASN A 64 -2.66 2.69 3.90
N VAL A 65 -3.83 2.38 3.37
CA VAL A 65 -4.17 2.61 1.95
C VAL A 65 -5.45 3.44 1.95
N MET A 66 -5.48 4.45 1.08
CA MET A 66 -6.62 5.37 0.95
C MET A 66 -7.04 5.43 -0.51
N ILE A 67 -8.35 5.42 -0.74
CA ILE A 67 -8.97 5.72 -2.03
C ILE A 67 -9.68 7.05 -1.84
N ASN A 68 -9.27 8.03 -2.64
CA ASN A 68 -9.85 9.36 -2.69
C ASN A 68 -10.71 9.45 -3.95
N ASP A 69 -11.87 10.08 -3.82
CA ASP A 69 -12.83 10.32 -4.90
C ASP A 69 -12.95 11.82 -5.16
N ASP A 70 -12.94 12.19 -6.43
CA ASP A 70 -13.12 13.56 -6.93
C ASP A 70 -13.78 13.44 -8.31
N ASP A 71 -15.12 13.46 -8.34
CA ASP A 71 -15.91 13.21 -9.55
C ASP A 71 -16.22 14.49 -10.33
N ASN A 72 -16.01 15.65 -9.69
CA ASN A 72 -16.34 16.97 -10.23
C ASN A 72 -15.11 17.87 -10.50
N GLY A 73 -13.90 17.34 -10.29
CA GLY A 73 -12.65 18.00 -10.63
C GLY A 73 -12.34 19.21 -9.74
N ARG A 74 -12.76 19.17 -8.47
CA ARG A 74 -12.50 20.24 -7.49
C ARG A 74 -11.68 19.71 -6.32
N ASN A 75 -12.30 19.66 -5.14
CA ASN A 75 -11.72 19.10 -3.95
C ASN A 75 -12.22 17.66 -3.83
N ARG A 76 -11.47 16.82 -3.13
CA ARG A 76 -11.89 15.46 -2.82
C ARG A 76 -13.28 15.42 -2.18
N ASP A 77 -14.22 14.72 -2.80
CA ASP A 77 -15.61 14.55 -2.37
C ASP A 77 -15.73 13.49 -1.28
N SER A 78 -15.06 12.36 -1.47
CA SER A 78 -15.11 11.24 -0.53
C SER A 78 -13.77 10.53 -0.37
N LYS A 79 -13.65 9.79 0.74
CA LYS A 79 -12.46 9.04 1.10
C LYS A 79 -12.86 7.76 1.81
N ILE A 80 -12.22 6.67 1.43
CA ILE A 80 -12.17 5.45 2.23
C ILE A 80 -10.73 5.07 2.53
N SER A 81 -10.49 4.52 3.71
CA SER A 81 -9.16 4.07 4.15
C SER A 81 -9.23 2.71 4.81
N TRP A 82 -8.12 1.96 4.74
CA TRP A 82 -8.01 0.65 5.38
C TRP A 82 -8.07 0.75 6.91
N SER A 83 -7.25 1.64 7.49
CA SER A 83 -7.33 1.93 8.93
C SER A 83 -8.25 3.12 9.20
N PRO A 84 -8.84 3.22 10.41
CA PRO A 84 -9.67 4.35 10.79
C PRO A 84 -8.90 5.67 10.66
N ASP A 85 -9.50 6.65 9.97
CA ASP A 85 -8.98 8.01 9.89
C ASP A 85 -10.08 9.02 10.23
N LEU A 86 -10.45 9.04 11.52
CA LEU A 86 -11.60 9.79 12.04
C LEU A 86 -11.56 11.29 11.75
N TYR A 87 -10.37 11.84 11.53
CA TYR A 87 -10.16 13.28 11.38
C TYR A 87 -9.59 13.67 10.01
N ASP A 88 -9.48 12.71 9.07
CA ASP A 88 -8.83 12.90 7.78
C ASP A 88 -7.39 13.46 7.90
N GLN A 89 -6.61 12.89 8.80
CA GLN A 89 -5.24 13.35 9.07
C GLN A 89 -4.18 12.34 8.67
N SER A 90 -4.56 11.14 8.23
CA SER A 90 -3.60 10.09 7.85
C SER A 90 -2.68 10.45 6.68
N TRP A 91 -2.94 11.55 5.96
CA TRP A 91 -2.02 12.07 4.95
C TRP A 91 -0.75 12.72 5.52
N PHE A 92 -0.75 13.13 6.80
CA PHE A 92 0.42 13.69 7.49
C PHE A 92 0.68 13.13 8.89
N ARG A 93 -0.27 12.37 9.46
CA ARG A 93 -0.20 11.76 10.78
C ARG A 93 -0.14 10.25 10.68
N THR A 94 0.94 9.67 11.19
CA THR A 94 1.13 8.21 11.24
C THR A 94 0.35 7.56 12.39
N GLU A 95 -0.16 8.35 13.33
CA GLU A 95 -0.95 7.87 14.49
C GLU A 95 -2.22 7.13 14.06
N MET A 96 -2.74 7.44 12.87
CA MET A 96 -3.95 6.83 12.31
C MET A 96 -3.66 5.54 11.51
N PHE A 97 -2.39 5.14 11.37
CA PHE A 97 -2.03 3.97 10.59
C PHE A 97 -2.35 2.67 11.33
N GLY A 98 -2.84 1.69 10.59
CA GLY A 98 -2.93 0.31 11.06
C GLY A 98 -1.55 -0.32 11.19
N LYS A 99 -1.49 -1.51 11.78
CA LYS A 99 -0.26 -2.29 11.93
C LYS A 99 -0.21 -3.38 10.88
N LEU A 100 0.81 -3.36 10.03
CA LEU A 100 1.13 -4.43 9.09
C LEU A 100 2.35 -5.20 9.61
N ILE A 101 2.20 -6.51 9.79
CA ILE A 101 3.30 -7.39 10.19
C ILE A 101 3.83 -8.08 8.94
N ILE A 102 5.13 -7.94 8.68
CA ILE A 102 5.79 -8.63 7.57
C ILE A 102 6.04 -10.07 7.98
N GLN A 103 5.22 -11.00 7.50
CA GLN A 103 5.35 -12.41 7.83
C GLN A 103 6.34 -13.12 6.89
N PRO A 104 7.06 -14.15 7.36
CA PRO A 104 7.74 -15.07 6.46
C PRO A 104 6.74 -15.63 5.46
N GLN A 105 7.19 -15.86 4.23
CA GLN A 105 6.40 -16.64 3.29
C GLN A 105 6.10 -17.98 3.97
N HIS A 106 4.82 -18.30 4.15
CA HIS A 106 4.44 -19.58 4.72
C HIS A 106 4.95 -20.64 3.74
N GLU A 107 5.97 -21.41 4.13
CA GLU A 107 6.24 -22.68 3.48
C GLU A 107 5.00 -23.52 3.74
N GLU A 108 4.19 -23.74 2.71
CA GLU A 108 3.04 -24.63 2.79
C GLU A 108 3.61 -26.02 3.10
N THR A 109 3.60 -26.41 4.38
CA THR A 109 3.97 -27.76 4.77
C THR A 109 2.99 -28.70 4.09
N ALA A 110 3.50 -29.51 3.17
CA ALA A 110 2.78 -30.58 2.51
C ALA A 110 2.35 -31.63 3.56
N SER A 111 1.25 -31.36 4.27
CA SER A 111 0.55 -32.35 5.09
C SER A 111 -0.94 -32.07 5.08
N ARG A 112 -1.54 -32.05 3.89
CA ARG A 112 -2.95 -32.44 3.77
C ARG A 112 -2.97 -33.96 3.73
N ASP A 113 -3.03 -34.56 4.92
CA ASP A 113 -3.39 -35.96 5.11
C ASP A 113 -4.75 -36.20 4.44
N PHE A 114 -4.71 -36.71 3.22
CA PHE A 114 -5.89 -37.23 2.54
C PHE A 114 -6.33 -38.49 3.28
N LYS A 115 -7.40 -38.39 4.07
CA LYS A 115 -8.16 -39.57 4.54
C LYS A 115 -9.23 -39.87 3.50
N PRO A 116 -9.08 -40.91 2.65
CA PRO A 116 -10.20 -41.36 1.84
C PRO A 116 -11.26 -41.93 2.79
N GLU A 117 -12.45 -41.36 2.79
CA GLU A 117 -13.60 -41.97 3.43
C GLU A 117 -13.92 -43.30 2.71
N LEU A 118 -13.77 -44.41 3.44
CA LEU A 118 -14.30 -45.71 3.03
C LEU A 118 -15.83 -45.62 3.03
N LYS A 119 -16.43 -45.52 1.85
CA LYS A 119 -17.87 -45.73 1.69
C LYS A 119 -18.18 -47.19 2.02
N LYS A 120 -19.02 -47.41 3.03
CA LYS A 120 -19.68 -48.69 3.30
C LYS A 120 -20.84 -48.89 2.34
#